data_AF-A0A5X5Z1H2-F1
#
_entry.id   AF-A0A5X5Z1H2-F1
#
_cell.length_a   1.000
_cell.length_b   1.000
_cell.length_c   1.000
_cell.angle_alpha   90.00
_cell.angle_beta   90.00
_cell.angle_gamma   90.00
#
_symmetry.space_group_name_H-M   'P 1'
#
loop_
_entity.id
_entity.type
_entity.pdbx_description
1 polymer ?
#
loop_
_entity_poly.entity_id
_entity_poly.type
_entity_poly.pdbx_seq_one_letter_code
_entity_poly.pdbx_strand_id
1 'polypeptide(L)'
;MTTPTRRISFYLKPAAVKNEGEACAWLDSLTPEARKSGQRVAFLAGLALLKTNPAEAYRLAAWADDEMLPVTQISSKKFEAQSAPVAKITSQMAGNIRALFPE
;
A
#
# COMPACT_ATOMS: atom_id res chain seq x y z
N MET A 1 -10.07 -25.54 -17.03
CA MET A 1 -10.20 -24.10 -17.35
C MET A 1 -8.84 -23.47 -17.21
N THR A 2 -8.21 -23.04 -18.31
CA THR A 2 -6.98 -22.24 -18.24
C THR A 2 -7.39 -20.81 -17.92
N THR A 3 -6.89 -20.26 -16.82
CA THR A 3 -7.17 -18.87 -16.46
C THR A 3 -6.57 -17.96 -17.54
N PRO A 4 -7.35 -17.07 -18.17
CA PRO A 4 -6.83 -16.23 -19.24
C PRO A 4 -5.77 -15.28 -18.69
N THR A 5 -4.60 -15.25 -19.34
CA THR A 5 -3.54 -14.30 -19.00
C THR A 5 -3.90 -12.92 -19.56
N ARG A 6 -3.96 -11.90 -18.70
CA ARG A 6 -4.19 -10.50 -19.09
C ARG A 6 -2.85 -9.79 -19.29
N ARG A 7 -2.66 -9.14 -20.44
CA ARG A 7 -1.54 -8.22 -20.68
C ARG A 7 -1.87 -6.85 -20.10
N ILE A 8 -0.95 -6.28 -19.33
CA ILE A 8 -1.02 -4.91 -18.79
C ILE A 8 0.21 -4.17 -19.34
N SER A 9 0.02 -2.93 -19.79
CA SER A 9 1.08 -2.13 -20.39
C SER A 9 0.93 -0.67 -19.98
N PHE A 10 2.05 -0.05 -19.64
CA PHE A 10 2.18 1.38 -19.40
C PHE A 10 3.54 1.82 -19.95
N TYR A 11 3.67 3.11 -20.26
CA TYR A 11 4.89 3.67 -20.80
C TYR A 11 5.59 4.50 -19.74
N LEU A 12 6.90 4.30 -19.64
CA LEU A 12 7.80 5.15 -18.87
C LEU A 12 8.46 6.16 -19.82
N LYS A 13 8.80 7.33 -19.29
CA LYS A 13 9.52 8.44 -19.94
C LYS A 13 10.83 8.71 -19.19
N PRO A 14 11.81 7.79 -19.25
CA PRO A 14 13.05 7.88 -18.48
C PRO A 14 13.89 9.14 -18.81
N ALA A 15 13.75 9.69 -20.01
CA ALA A 15 14.44 10.93 -20.41
C ALA A 15 13.83 12.21 -19.80
N ALA A 16 12.57 12.15 -19.34
CA ALA A 16 11.84 13.31 -18.80
C ALA A 16 11.59 13.21 -17.30
N VAL A 17 11.59 12.01 -16.72
CA VAL A 17 11.31 11.76 -15.30
C VAL A 17 12.47 10.97 -14.68
N LYS A 18 13.23 11.60 -13.78
CA LYS A 18 14.45 11.03 -13.15
C LYS A 18 14.19 9.63 -12.58
N ASN A 19 13.13 9.49 -11.79
CA ASN A 19 12.75 8.25 -11.09
C ASN A 19 12.45 7.11 -12.05
N GLU A 20 11.83 7.41 -13.19
CA GLU A 20 11.57 6.43 -14.23
C GLU A 20 12.87 6.02 -14.93
N GLY A 21 13.82 6.96 -15.07
CA GLY A 21 15.19 6.68 -15.49
C GLY A 21 15.92 5.73 -14.55
N GLU A 22 15.85 5.95 -13.25
CA GLU A 22 16.44 5.07 -12.23
C GLU A 22 15.79 3.69 -12.23
N ALA A 23 14.46 3.62 -12.31
CA ALA A 23 13.73 2.37 -12.42
C ALA A 23 14.13 1.59 -13.68
N CYS A 24 14.27 2.27 -14.83
CA CYS A 24 14.74 1.66 -16.07
C CYS A 24 16.19 1.14 -15.94
N ALA A 25 17.10 1.94 -15.40
CA ALA A 25 18.49 1.54 -15.19
C ALA A 25 18.59 0.30 -14.26
N TRP A 26 17.79 0.26 -13.20
CA TRP A 26 17.71 -0.90 -12.32
C TRP A 26 17.17 -2.14 -13.05
N LEU A 27 16.07 -2.01 -13.81
CA LEU A 27 15.53 -3.11 -14.60
C LEU A 27 16.52 -3.64 -15.64
N ASP A 28 17.32 -2.74 -16.23
CA ASP A 28 18.33 -3.09 -17.22
C ASP A 28 19.52 -3.83 -16.63
N SER A 29 19.81 -3.64 -15.33
CA SER A 29 20.84 -4.40 -14.61
C SER A 29 20.48 -5.87 -14.35
N LEU A 30 19.20 -6.25 -14.46
CA LEU A 30 18.71 -7.60 -14.17
C LEU A 30 18.81 -8.53 -15.38
N THR A 31 18.97 -9.83 -15.11
CA THR A 31 18.80 -10.88 -16.13
C THR A 31 17.37 -10.89 -16.68
N PRO A 32 17.14 -11.36 -17.91
CA PRO A 32 15.80 -11.37 -18.52
C PRO A 32 14.73 -12.07 -17.67
N GLU A 33 15.08 -13.18 -17.03
CA GLU A 33 14.19 -13.96 -16.16
C GLU A 33 13.84 -13.18 -14.89
N ALA A 34 14.85 -12.60 -14.23
CA ALA A 34 14.67 -11.79 -13.03
C ALA A 34 13.87 -10.51 -13.33
N ARG A 35 14.08 -9.90 -14.50
CA ARG A 35 13.34 -8.72 -14.95
C ARG A 35 11.85 -9.01 -15.09
N LYS A 36 11.48 -10.10 -15.77
CA LYS A 36 10.07 -10.50 -15.97
C LYS A 36 9.36 -10.77 -14.63
N SER A 37 10.03 -11.51 -13.74
CA SER A 37 9.48 -11.80 -12.40
C SER A 37 9.40 -10.52 -11.55
N GLY A 38 10.46 -9.73 -11.55
CA GLY A 38 10.58 -8.48 -10.80
C GLY A 38 9.52 -7.45 -11.18
N GLN A 39 9.27 -7.24 -12.47
CA GLN A 39 8.20 -6.36 -12.96
C GLN A 39 6.83 -6.79 -12.43
N ARG A 40 6.54 -8.10 -12.45
CA ARG A 40 5.26 -8.63 -11.94
C ARG A 40 5.12 -8.40 -10.44
N VAL A 41 6.17 -8.68 -9.67
CA VAL A 41 6.17 -8.49 -8.22
C VAL A 41 6.05 -7.02 -7.86
N ALA A 42 6.81 -6.14 -8.51
CA ALA A 42 6.76 -4.69 -8.30
C ALA A 42 5.36 -4.13 -8.60
N PHE A 43 4.73 -4.57 -9.69
CA PHE A 43 3.36 -4.17 -10.03
C PHE A 43 2.34 -4.60 -8.96
N LEU A 44 2.41 -5.86 -8.50
CA LEU A 44 1.50 -6.37 -7.48
C LEU A 44 1.73 -5.72 -6.11
N ALA A 45 2.98 -5.50 -5.71
CA ALA A 45 3.34 -4.82 -4.47
C ALA A 45 2.87 -3.36 -4.49
N GLY A 46 3.09 -2.65 -5.60
CA GLY A 46 2.60 -1.28 -5.79
C GLY A 46 1.08 -1.20 -5.72
N LEU A 47 0.35 -2.13 -6.34
CA LEU A 47 -1.11 -2.19 -6.23
C LEU A 47 -1.59 -2.51 -4.81
N ALA A 48 -0.94 -3.44 -4.13
CA ALA A 48 -1.28 -3.77 -2.74
C ALA A 48 -1.08 -2.55 -1.84
N LEU A 49 0.01 -1.80 -2.03
CA LEU A 49 0.28 -0.57 -1.29
C LEU A 49 -0.70 0.55 -1.65
N LEU A 50 -1.02 0.75 -2.93
CA LEU A 50 -2.04 1.72 -3.36
C LEU A 50 -3.40 1.42 -2.72
N LYS A 51 -3.74 0.15 -2.54
CA LYS A 51 -4.99 -0.25 -1.88
C LYS A 51 -5.01 0.06 -0.38
N THR A 52 -3.87 -0.04 0.31
CA THR A 52 -3.79 0.12 1.78
C THR A 52 -3.39 1.53 2.20
N ASN A 53 -2.49 2.17 1.47
CA ASN A 53 -1.97 3.51 1.72
C ASN A 53 -1.55 4.20 0.40
N PRO A 54 -2.48 4.91 -0.27
CA PRO A 54 -2.20 5.57 -1.54
C PRO A 54 -1.12 6.65 -1.45
N ALA A 55 -1.13 7.45 -0.38
CA ALA A 55 -0.18 8.55 -0.21
C ALA A 55 1.27 8.03 -0.14
N GLU A 56 1.48 6.95 0.61
CA GLU A 56 2.78 6.30 0.71
C GLU A 56 3.22 5.66 -0.62
N ALA A 57 2.29 5.06 -1.37
CA ALA A 57 2.61 4.52 -2.69
C ALA A 57 3.12 5.60 -3.65
N TYR A 58 2.46 6.76 -3.69
CA TYR A 58 2.93 7.89 -4.51
C TYR A 58 4.26 8.46 -4.01
N ARG A 59 4.45 8.54 -2.69
CA ARG A 59 5.72 8.97 -2.10
C ARG A 59 6.89 8.04 -2.47
N LEU A 60 6.70 6.72 -2.37
CA LEU A 60 7.72 5.75 -2.78
C LEU A 60 7.95 5.74 -4.29
N ALA A 61 6.89 5.90 -5.09
CA ALA A 61 7.02 6.03 -6.54
C ALA A 61 7.77 7.30 -6.96
N ALA A 62 7.82 8.31 -6.09
CA ALA A 62 8.65 9.50 -6.29
C ALA A 62 10.15 9.20 -6.13
N TRP A 63 10.55 7.97 -5.77
CA TRP A 63 11.93 7.47 -5.78
C TRP A 63 12.95 8.50 -5.29
N ALA A 64 12.58 9.25 -4.26
CA ALA A 64 13.39 10.33 -3.75
C ALA A 64 14.56 9.73 -2.97
N ASP A 65 15.76 10.21 -3.23
CA ASP A 65 17.03 9.82 -2.58
C ASP A 65 17.10 10.24 -1.09
N ASP A 66 15.98 10.43 -0.39
CA ASP A 66 15.91 11.12 0.91
C ASP A 66 16.75 10.39 1.99
N GLU A 67 18.02 10.79 2.09
CA GLU A 67 18.75 10.91 3.34
C GLU A 67 17.81 11.63 4.33
N MET A 68 17.41 10.92 5.38
CA MET A 68 16.37 11.26 6.33
C MET A 68 14.93 11.07 5.81
N LEU A 69 14.30 9.97 6.22
CA LEU A 69 13.32 9.99 7.30
C LEU A 69 13.13 8.54 7.80
N PRO A 70 12.92 8.35 9.11
CA PRO A 70 12.92 7.03 9.71
C PRO A 70 11.86 6.22 9.00
N VAL A 71 12.23 5.00 8.57
CA VAL A 71 11.29 3.91 8.38
C VAL A 71 10.38 4.01 9.58
N THR A 72 9.16 4.51 9.37
CA THR A 72 8.13 4.38 10.39
C THR A 72 8.00 2.88 10.42
N GLN A 73 8.66 2.26 11.41
CA GLN A 73 8.47 0.88 11.75
C GLN A 73 6.99 0.72 11.63
N ILE A 74 6.57 -0.08 10.63
CA ILE A 74 5.20 -0.52 10.52
C ILE A 74 5.04 -1.18 11.87
N SER A 75 4.44 -0.44 12.80
CA SER A 75 4.33 -0.88 14.16
C SER A 75 3.60 -2.18 13.96
N SER A 76 4.29 -3.27 14.26
CA SER A 76 3.68 -4.54 14.57
C SER A 76 2.85 -4.29 15.83
N LYS A 77 1.82 -3.44 15.73
CA LYS A 77 0.56 -3.64 16.41
C LYS A 77 0.07 -4.93 15.80
N LYS A 78 0.64 -6.02 16.32
CA LYS A 78 -0.06 -7.18 16.81
C LYS A 78 -1.54 -6.85 16.68
N PHE A 79 -2.20 -7.46 15.70
CA PHE A 79 -3.61 -7.76 15.80
C PHE A 79 -3.76 -8.58 17.08
N GLU A 80 -3.75 -7.90 18.23
CA GLU A 80 -4.50 -8.37 19.37
C GLU A 80 -5.93 -8.27 18.88
N ALA A 81 -6.44 -9.43 18.47
CA ALA A 81 -7.86 -9.69 18.55
C ALA A 81 -8.28 -9.33 19.98
N GLN A 82 -8.69 -8.09 20.18
CA GLN A 82 -9.47 -7.69 21.33
C GLN A 82 -10.81 -8.39 21.15
N SER A 83 -10.89 -9.63 21.64
CA SER A 83 -12.16 -10.19 22.08
C SER A 83 -12.63 -9.38 23.29
N ALA A 84 -13.26 -8.23 23.03
CA ALA A 84 -14.03 -7.52 24.02
C ALA A 84 -15.52 -7.84 23.81
N PRO A 85 -16.28 -8.12 24.88
CA PRO A 85 -17.60 -8.73 24.79
C PRO A 85 -18.60 -7.74 24.20
N VAL A 86 -19.30 -8.18 23.16
CA VAL A 86 -20.35 -7.47 22.41
C VAL A 86 -21.51 -6.98 23.29
N ALA A 87 -21.59 -7.41 24.56
CA ALA A 87 -22.70 -7.09 25.45
C ALA A 87 -22.64 -5.70 26.14
N LYS A 88 -21.48 -5.04 26.26
CA LYS A 88 -21.37 -3.78 27.04
C LYS A 88 -21.50 -2.49 26.24
N ILE A 89 -21.29 -2.51 24.92
CA ILE A 89 -21.28 -1.29 24.09
C ILE A 89 -22.72 -0.77 23.87
N THR A 90 -23.70 -1.67 23.73
CA THR A 90 -25.11 -1.30 23.51
C THR A 90 -25.74 -0.60 24.73
N SER A 91 -25.30 -0.93 25.95
CA SER A 91 -25.85 -0.35 27.18
C SER A 91 -25.37 1.09 27.44
N GLN A 92 -24.18 1.48 26.99
CA GLN A 92 -23.66 2.84 27.21
C GLN A 92 -24.20 3.83 26.18
N MET A 93 -24.46 3.38 24.95
CA MET A 93 -25.05 4.23 23.90
C MET A 93 -26.50 4.63 24.22
N ALA A 94 -27.28 3.74 24.84
CA ALA A 94 -28.67 4.02 25.20
C ALA A 94 -28.84 5.05 26.33
N GLY A 95 -27.87 5.16 27.25
CA GLY A 95 -27.89 6.16 28.32
C GLY A 95 -27.61 7.58 27.83
N ASN A 96 -26.68 7.72 26.88
CA ASN A 96 -26.24 9.03 26.38
C ASN A 96 -27.30 9.71 25.50
N ILE A 97 -28.12 8.94 24.77
CA ILE A 97 -29.17 9.51 23.91
C ILE A 97 -30.35 10.04 24.74
N ARG A 98 -30.67 9.39 25.86
CA ARG A 98 -31.78 9.79 26.76
C ARG A 98 -31.53 11.10 27.51
N ALA A 99 -30.28 11.53 27.63
CA ALA A 99 -29.92 12.83 28.24
C ALA A 99 -30.10 14.02 27.28
N LEU A 100 -30.15 13.76 25.96
CA LEU A 100 -30.26 14.81 24.94
C LEU A 100 -31.72 15.13 24.56
N PHE A 101 -32.67 14.26 24.90
CA PHE A 101 -34.10 14.44 24.64
C PHE A 101 -34.94 13.97 25.84
N PRO A 102 -35.07 14.79 26.89
CA PRO A 102 -36.06 14.55 27.93
C PRO A 102 -37.46 14.93 27.43
N GLU A 103 -38.46 14.09 27.72
CA GLU A 103 -39.89 14.41 27.58
C GLU A 103 -40.29 15.57 28.49
#